data_AF-A0JT47-F1
#
_entry.id   AF-A0JT47-F1
#
_cell.length_a   1.000
_cell.length_b   1.000
_cell.length_c   1.000
_cell.angle_alpha   90.00
_cell.angle_beta   90.00
_cell.angle_gamma   90.00
#
_symmetry.space_group_name_H-M   'P 1'
#
loop_
_entity.id
_entity.type
_entity.pdbx_description
1 polymer ?
#
loop_
_entity_poly.entity_id
_entity_poly.type
_entity_poly.pdbx_seq_one_letter_code
_entity_poly.pdbx_strand_id
1 'polypeptide(L)' 'MPLARIDVNEGRSPEGLRRLSRGLHNAVLAECGIPERDYFHIIAEHPRGQIFAQDAELGVSGEDVFIGYVEKCRR' A
#
# COMPACT_ATOMS: atom_id res chain seq x y z
N MET A 1 -15.88 0.66 2.60
CA MET A 1 -14.98 1.80 2.82
C MET A 1 -13.74 1.39 3.61
N PRO A 2 -12.81 0.71 2.94
CA PRO A 2 -11.51 0.35 3.51
C PRO A 2 -10.60 1.57 3.64
N LEU A 3 -9.69 1.52 4.61
CA LEU A 3 -8.57 2.46 4.72
C LEU A 3 -7.30 1.70 4.37
N ALA A 4 -6.59 2.14 3.33
CA ALA A 4 -5.25 1.66 3.04
C ALA A 4 -4.21 2.62 3.59
N ARG A 5 -3.24 2.08 4.34
CA ARG A 5 -2.05 2.78 4.78
C ARG A 5 -0.85 2.16 4.06
N ILE A 6 -0.10 3.01 3.37
CA ILE A 6 1.05 2.61 2.56
C ILE A 6 2.27 3.29 3.15
N ASP A 7 3.14 2.53 3.81
CA ASP A 7 4.40 3.01 4.37
C ASP A 7 5.53 2.63 3.40
N VAL A 8 6.32 3.61 2.97
CA VAL A 8 7.41 3.42 1.98
C VAL A 8 8.68 4.13 2.43
N ASN A 9 9.83 3.69 1.92
CA ASN A 9 11.06 4.48 2.05
C ASN A 9 10.98 5.77 1.19
N GLU A 10 11.59 6.84 1.70
CA GLU A 10 11.80 8.11 0.99
C GLU A 10 12.59 7.95 -0.32
N GLY A 11 12.39 8.91 -1.22
CA GLY A 11 13.12 9.03 -2.49
C GLY A 11 12.32 8.56 -3.71
N ARG A 12 11.05 8.18 -3.52
CA ARG A 12 10.13 7.88 -4.62
C ARG A 12 9.61 9.18 -5.24
N SER A 13 9.41 9.17 -6.56
CA SER A 13 8.79 10.31 -7.22
C SER A 13 7.31 10.42 -6.85
N PRO A 14 6.72 11.63 -6.80
CA PRO A 14 5.29 11.80 -6.57
C PRO A 14 4.43 11.00 -7.55
N GLU A 15 4.90 10.83 -8.78
CA GLU A 15 4.22 10.00 -9.79
C GLU A 15 4.30 8.51 -9.46
N GLY A 16 5.44 8.03 -8.97
CA GLY A 16 5.61 6.66 -8.48
C GLY A 16 4.66 6.35 -7.32
N LEU A 17 4.54 7.27 -6.35
CA LEU A 17 3.61 7.13 -5.22
C LEU A 17 2.15 7.06 -5.69
N ARG A 18 1.76 7.88 -6.67
CA ARG A 18 0.42 7.83 -7.28
C ARG A 18 0.15 6.52 -7.98
N ARG A 19 1.12 6.00 -8.76
CA ARG A 19 0.99 4.70 -9.44
C ARG A 19 0.85 3.55 -8.45
N LEU A 20 1.63 3.57 -7.36
CA LEU A 20 1.51 2.58 -6.28
C LEU A 20 0.11 2.58 -5.67
N SER A 21 -0.37 3.75 -5.26
CA SER A 21 -1.70 3.94 -4.68
C SER A 21 -2.82 3.46 -5.62
N ARG A 22 -2.71 3.77 -6.91
CA ARG A 22 -3.69 3.35 -7.93
C ARG A 22 -3.65 1.84 -8.17
N GLY A 23 -2.46 1.25 -8.25
CA GLY A 23 -2.29 -0.19 -8.44
C GLY A 23 -2.92 -0.97 -7.29
N LEU A 24 -2.70 -0.53 -6.05
CA LEU A 24 -3.36 -1.12 -4.88
C LEU A 24 -4.89 -1.01 -4.97
N HIS A 25 -5.43 0.17 -5.29
CA HIS A 25 -6.88 0.36 -5.40
C HIS A 25 -7.50 -0.56 -6.45
N ASN A 26 -6.85 -0.70 -7.60
CA ASN A 26 -7.33 -1.56 -8.68
C ASN A 26 -7.36 -3.04 -8.26
N ALA A 27 -6.35 -3.50 -7.50
CA ALA A 27 -6.34 -4.85 -6.95
C ALA A 27 -7.48 -5.07 -5.94
N VAL A 28 -7.71 -4.10 -5.05
CA VAL A 28 -8.83 -4.16 -4.10
C VAL A 28 -10.19 -4.16 -4.81
N LEU A 29 -10.36 -3.36 -5.87
CA LEU A 29 -11.58 -3.38 -6.67
C LEU A 29 -11.83 -4.77 -7.30
N ALA A 30 -10.78 -5.39 -7.83
CA ALA A 30 -10.88 -6.69 -8.48
C ALA A 30 -11.25 -7.82 -7.51
N GLU A 31 -10.70 -7.80 -6.29
CA GLU A 31 -10.85 -8.90 -5.33
C GLU A 31 -12.00 -8.69 -4.32
N CYS A 32 -12.23 -7.46 -3.87
CA CYS A 32 -13.16 -7.17 -2.77
C CYS A 32 -14.52 -6.64 -3.23
N GLY A 33 -14.69 -6.26 -4.51
CA GLY A 33 -15.97 -5.76 -5.03
C GLY A 33 -16.44 -4.46 -4.40
N ILE A 34 -15.53 -3.62 -3.89
CA ILE A 34 -15.86 -2.33 -3.31
C ILE A 34 -16.31 -1.33 -4.40
N PRO A 35 -17.08 -0.27 -4.04
CA PRO A 35 -17.36 0.82 -4.98
C PRO A 35 -16.07 1.49 -5.46
N GLU A 36 -15.99 1.88 -6.74
CA GLU A 36 -14.81 2.56 -7.31
C GLU A 36 -14.41 3.83 -6.55
N ARG A 37 -15.39 4.50 -5.95
CA ARG A 37 -15.20 5.75 -5.20
C ARG A 37 -14.67 5.55 -3.79
N ASP A 38 -14.58 4.32 -3.29
CA ASP A 38 -14.03 4.00 -1.97
C ASP A 38 -12.48 4.06 -1.99
N TYR A 39 -11.94 5.26 -2.27
CA TYR A 39 -10.51 5.53 -2.43
C TYR A 39 -9.97 6.30 -1.22
N PHE A 40 -9.64 5.60 -0.13
CA PHE A 40 -9.15 6.21 1.11
C PHE A 40 -7.76 5.70 1.45
N HIS A 41 -6.74 6.35 0.89
CA HIS A 41 -5.34 5.94 1.02
C HIS A 41 -4.51 7.00 1.74
N ILE A 42 -3.68 6.57 2.69
CA ILE A 42 -2.63 7.39 3.32
C ILE A 42 -1.28 6.82 2.89
N ILE A 43 -0.40 7.67 2.38
CA ILE A 43 0.98 7.32 2.07
C ILE A 43 1.88 8.03 3.07
N ALA A 44 2.73 7.27 3.76
CA ALA A 44 3.76 7.78 4.65
C ALA A 44 5.13 7.39 4.11
N GLU A 45 5.98 8.38 3.89
CA GLU A 45 7.38 8.17 3.53
C GLU A 45 8.23 8.19 4.80
N HIS A 46 9.19 7.26 4.86
CA HIS A 46 10.10 7.10 5.99
C HIS A 46 11.56 7.14 5.51
N PRO A 47 12.48 7.77 6.24
CA PRO A 47 13.91 7.66 5.97
C PRO A 47 14.36 6.19 5.89
N ARG A 48 15.33 5.91 5.01
CA ARG A 48 15.88 4.56 4.84
C ARG A 48 16.38 4.00 6.17
N GLY A 49 16.03 2.76 6.46
CA GLY A 49 16.39 2.08 7.71
C GLY A 49 15.44 2.33 8.88
N GLN A 50 14.30 3.01 8.67
CA GLN A 50 13.23 3.10 9.68
C GLN A 50 12.14 2.03 9.50
N ILE A 51 12.10 1.42 8.33
CA ILE A 51 11.23 0.28 8.06
C ILE A 51 12.02 -1.00 8.30
N PHE A 52 11.60 -1.78 9.29
CA PHE A 52 12.23 -3.05 9.64
C PHE A 52 11.33 -4.21 9.20
N ALA A 53 11.59 -4.71 8.00
CA ALA A 53 10.98 -5.92 7.46
C ALA A 53 11.86 -7.12 7.79
N GLN A 54 11.40 -8.04 8.64
CA GLN A 54 12.04 -9.36 8.68
C GLN A 54 11.49 -10.18 7.53
N ASP A 55 12.39 -10.76 6.73
CA ASP A 55 12.10 -11.43 5.47
C ASP A 55 10.94 -12.42 5.65
N ALA A 56 9.75 -12.03 5.21
CA ALA A 56 8.54 -12.83 5.37
C ALA A 56 8.47 -13.88 4.27
N GLU A 57 9.57 -14.60 3.96
CA GLU A 57 9.66 -15.61 2.89
C GLU A 57 9.16 -15.16 1.49
N LEU A 58 8.86 -13.85 1.30
CA LEU A 58 8.20 -13.31 0.12
C LEU A 58 9.20 -12.96 -1.00
N GLY A 59 10.50 -13.10 -0.76
CA GLY A 59 11.54 -13.01 -1.79
C GLY A 59 11.63 -11.65 -2.50
N VAL A 60 11.12 -10.58 -1.88
CA VAL A 60 11.10 -9.24 -2.50
C VAL A 60 12.36 -8.49 -2.10
N SER A 61 13.41 -8.62 -2.90
CA SER A 61 14.63 -7.81 -2.74
C SER A 61 14.44 -6.43 -3.38
N GLY A 62 14.33 -5.40 -2.55
CA GLY A 62 14.47 -4.01 -2.98
C GLY A 62 13.21 -3.17 -2.85
N GLU A 63 13.31 -2.21 -1.92
CA GLU A 63 12.36 -1.12 -1.63
C GLU A 63 11.17 -1.53 -0.75
N ASP A 64 11.40 -1.43 0.56
CA ASP A 64 10.43 -1.71 1.61
C ASP A 64 9.13 -0.90 1.40
N VAL A 65 8.11 -1.57 0.85
CA VAL A 65 6.74 -1.06 0.73
C VAL A 65 5.88 -1.93 1.62
N PHE A 66 5.29 -1.32 2.63
CA PHE A 66 4.34 -1.96 3.52
C PHE A 66 2.94 -1.44 3.23
N ILE A 67 2.00 -2.37 3.05
CA ILE A 67 0.61 -2.05 2.82
C ILE A 67 -0.19 -2.62 3.99
N GLY A 68 -0.59 -1.74 4.89
CA GLY A 68 -1.60 -2.03 5.89
C GLY A 68 -2.98 -1.79 5.30
N TYR A 69 -3.80 -2.82 5.26
CA TYR A 69 -5.17 -2.72 4.78
C TYR A 69 -6.13 -3.03 5.92
N VAL A 70 -6.95 -2.04 6.30
CA VAL A 70 -7.97 -2.23 7.33
C VAL A 70 -9.32 -2.25 6.62
N GLU A 71 -9.91 -3.44 6.56
CA GLU A 71 -11.27 -3.62 6.08
C GLU A 71 -12.09 -4.43 7.09
N LYS A 72 -13.29 -3.94 7.41
CA LYS A 72 -14.39 -4.85 7.80
C LYS A 72 -14.86 -5.51 6.51
N CYS A 73 -14.15 -6.53 6.04
CA CYS A 73 -14.64 -7.34 4.93
C CYS A 73 -15.84 -8.12 5.47
N ARG A 74 -17.05 -7.59 5.30
CA ARG A 74 -18.28 -8.34 5.57
C ARG A 74 -18.39 -9.38 4.46
N ARG A 75 -18.09 -10.64 4.79
CA ARG A 75 -18.76 -11.76 4.12
C ARG A 75 -20.25 -11.71 4.43
#